data_AF-A0A344UD72-F1
#
_entry.id   AF-A0A344UD72-F1
#
_cell.length_a   1.000
_cell.length_b   1.000
_cell.length_c   1.000
_cell.angle_alpha   90.00
_cell.angle_beta   90.00
_cell.angle_gamma   90.00
#
_symmetry.space_group_name_H-M   'P 1'
#
loop_
_entity.id
_entity.type
_entity.pdbx_description
1 polymer ?
#
loop_
_entity_poly.entity_id
_entity_poly.type
_entity_poly.pdbx_seq_one_letter_code
_entity_poly.pdbx_strand_id
1 'polypeptide(L)'
;MKKGILLFWPSFMIAMIATAVFFSIFDPAELKLHGNALFSDKLSAYSLFFLASWAFGALNTSIVLLLEKTAREINGFTPPPAIAPDEDAPLP
;
A
#
# COMPACT_ATOMS: atom_id res chain seq x y z
N MET A 1 -5.41 -14.37 4.41
CA MET A 1 -5.30 -14.31 2.93
C MET A 1 -6.14 -13.22 2.25
N LYS A 2 -7.22 -12.66 2.86
CA LYS A 2 -8.06 -11.64 2.20
C LYS A 2 -7.47 -10.23 2.06
N LYS A 3 -6.42 -9.87 2.82
CA LYS A 3 -5.85 -8.50 2.81
C LYS A 3 -5.00 -8.20 1.57
N GLY A 4 -4.36 -9.21 0.98
CA GLY A 4 -3.47 -9.02 -0.18
C GLY A 4 -4.23 -8.58 -1.43
N ILE A 5 -5.39 -9.19 -1.71
CA ILE A 5 -6.20 -8.78 -2.87
C ILE A 5 -6.75 -7.36 -2.70
N LEU A 6 -7.14 -6.96 -1.48
CA LEU A 6 -7.57 -5.58 -1.19
C LEU A 6 -6.45 -4.55 -1.35
N LEU A 7 -5.19 -4.99 -1.23
CA LEU A 7 -4.02 -4.13 -1.43
C LEU A 7 -3.64 -4.03 -2.91
N PHE A 8 -3.39 -5.18 -3.55
CA PHE A 8 -2.80 -5.26 -4.89
C PHE A 8 -3.79 -4.96 -6.01
N TRP A 9 -5.08 -5.26 -5.83
CA TRP A 9 -6.09 -5.05 -6.85
C TRP A 9 -6.37 -3.57 -7.14
N PRO A 10 -6.75 -2.74 -6.16
CA PRO A 10 -6.96 -1.31 -6.41
C PRO A 10 -5.66 -0.59 -6.80
N SER A 11 -4.51 -0.99 -6.24
CA SER A 11 -3.23 -0.38 -6.63
C SER A 11 -2.86 -0.66 -8.09
N PHE A 12 -3.20 -1.84 -8.61
CA PHE A 12 -3.00 -2.18 -10.02
C PHE A 12 -3.82 -1.27 -10.95
N MET A 13 -5.05 -0.93 -10.55
CA MET A 13 -5.90 -0.03 -11.33
C MET A 13 -5.36 1.40 -11.37
N ILE A 14 -4.91 1.91 -10.24
CA ILE A 14 -4.26 3.22 -10.19
C ILE A 14 -2.97 3.23 -11.01
N ALA A 15 -2.17 2.15 -10.97
CA ALA A 15 -0.97 2.03 -11.77
C ALA A 15 -1.26 2.03 -13.28
N MET A 16 -2.29 1.33 -13.72
CA MET A 16 -2.73 1.35 -15.12
C MET A 16 -3.09 2.77 -15.57
N ILE A 17 -3.90 3.50 -14.79
CA ILE A 17 -4.31 4.87 -15.15
C ILE A 17 -3.11 5.81 -15.14
N ALA A 18 -2.27 5.74 -14.10
CA ALA A 18 -1.09 6.58 -13.97
C ALA A 18 -0.11 6.37 -15.12
N THR A 19 0.15 5.11 -15.49
CA THR A 19 1.04 4.77 -16.60
C THR A 19 0.46 5.19 -17.94
N ALA A 20 -0.85 5.00 -18.19
CA ALA A 20 -1.49 5.48 -19.41
C ALA A 20 -1.39 7.01 -19.58
N VAL A 21 -1.59 7.76 -18.50
CA VAL A 21 -1.42 9.23 -18.49
C VAL A 21 0.05 9.62 -18.66
N PHE A 22 0.97 8.94 -17.96
CA PHE A 22 2.39 9.26 -18.05
C PHE A 22 2.94 8.97 -19.46
N PHE A 23 2.58 7.84 -20.06
CA PHE A 23 3.03 7.43 -21.39
C PHE A 23 2.42 8.25 -22.53
N SER A 24 1.28 8.91 -22.30
CA SER A 24 0.73 9.83 -23.31
C SER A 24 1.51 11.15 -23.39
N ILE A 25 2.28 11.49 -22.35
CA ILE A 25 3.06 12.72 -22.26
C ILE A 25 4.56 12.44 -22.49
N PHE A 26 5.07 11.33 -21.98
CA PHE A 26 6.48 10.97 -22.02
C PHE A 26 6.66 9.58 -22.65
N ASP A 27 7.58 9.44 -23.63
CA ASP A 27 7.99 8.11 -24.11
C ASP A 27 9.04 7.53 -23.15
N PRO A 28 8.71 6.44 -22.40
CA PRO A 28 9.65 5.81 -21.48
C PRO A 28 10.92 5.30 -22.17
N ALA A 29 10.84 4.92 -23.45
CA ALA A 29 11.96 4.38 -24.20
C ALA A 29 12.97 5.45 -24.61
N GLU A 30 12.57 6.72 -24.62
CA GLU A 30 13.45 7.84 -24.99
C GLU A 30 14.18 8.47 -23.79
N LEU A 31 13.90 8.01 -22.56
CA LEU A 31 14.57 8.49 -21.37
C LEU A 31 16.07 8.22 -21.43
N LYS A 32 16.86 9.27 -21.19
CA LYS A 32 18.31 9.21 -21.16
C LYS A 32 18.84 9.60 -19.79
N LEU A 33 19.82 8.85 -19.31
CA LEU A 33 20.54 9.14 -18.07
C LEU A 33 22.00 9.44 -18.40
N HIS A 34 22.47 10.64 -18.07
CA HIS A 34 23.81 11.13 -18.44
C HIS A 34 24.11 11.01 -19.95
N GLY A 35 23.11 11.27 -20.79
CA GLY A 35 23.22 11.21 -22.26
C GLY A 35 23.13 9.81 -22.88
N ASN A 36 23.14 8.74 -22.07
CA ASN A 36 22.96 7.37 -22.54
C ASN A 36 21.50 6.94 -22.43
N ALA A 37 21.03 6.08 -23.34
CA ALA A 37 19.70 5.48 -23.23
C ALA A 37 19.57 4.75 -21.89
N LEU A 38 18.52 5.05 -21.14
CA LEU A 38 18.27 4.42 -19.83
C LEU A 38 17.90 2.95 -19.99
N PHE A 39 17.27 2.59 -21.11
CA PHE A 39 16.86 1.23 -21.44
C PHE A 39 17.38 0.82 -22.81
N SER A 40 17.83 -0.43 -22.92
CA SER A 40 18.29 -1.00 -24.20
C SER A 40 17.13 -1.46 -25.09
N ASP A 41 15.97 -1.77 -24.51
CA ASP A 41 14.79 -2.22 -25.24
C ASP A 41 13.51 -1.58 -24.70
N LYS A 42 12.51 -1.44 -25.58
CA LYS A 42 11.21 -0.85 -25.24
C LYS A 42 10.50 -1.67 -24.17
N LEU A 43 10.50 -3.00 -24.27
CA LEU A 43 9.77 -3.86 -23.31
C LEU A 43 10.23 -3.59 -21.87
N SER A 44 11.53 -3.45 -21.67
CA SER A 44 12.12 -3.14 -20.36
C SER A 44 11.69 -1.77 -19.84
N ALA A 45 11.69 -0.74 -20.70
CA ALA A 45 11.29 0.61 -20.33
C ALA A 45 9.83 0.64 -19.84
N TYR A 46 8.90 0.18 -20.68
CA TYR A 46 7.46 0.21 -20.37
C TYR A 46 7.12 -0.67 -19.16
N SER A 47 7.71 -1.87 -19.07
CA SER A 47 7.45 -2.79 -17.95
C SER A 47 7.96 -2.25 -16.63
N LEU A 48 9.15 -1.66 -16.60
CA LEU A 48 9.70 -1.12 -15.35
C LEU A 48 8.87 0.04 -14.82
N PHE A 49 8.47 0.97 -15.70
CA PHE A 49 7.60 2.08 -15.29
C PHE A 49 6.24 1.60 -14.77
N PHE A 50 5.67 0.59 -15.42
CA PHE A 50 4.43 -0.02 -14.95
C PHE A 50 4.58 -0.64 -13.56
N LEU A 51 5.61 -1.48 -13.38
CA LEU A 51 5.87 -2.14 -12.11
C LEU A 51 6.22 -1.14 -11.00
N ALA A 52 7.00 -0.10 -11.30
CA ALA A 52 7.32 0.96 -10.35
C ALA A 52 6.06 1.73 -9.92
N SER A 53 5.18 2.05 -10.88
CA SER A 53 3.89 2.70 -10.59
C SER A 53 2.98 1.81 -9.74
N TRP A 54 2.98 0.50 -10.01
CA TRP A 54 2.22 -0.46 -9.21
C TRP A 54 2.76 -0.63 -7.80
N ALA A 55 4.07 -0.69 -7.64
CA ALA A 55 4.72 -0.74 -6.34
C ALA A 55 4.43 0.54 -5.54
N PHE A 56 4.49 1.72 -6.18
CA PHE A 56 4.16 2.99 -5.55
C PHE A 56 2.68 3.03 -5.11
N GLY A 57 1.76 2.59 -5.98
CA GLY A 57 0.34 2.47 -5.63
C GLY A 57 0.10 1.51 -4.46
N ALA A 58 0.79 0.35 -4.45
CA ALA A 58 0.69 -0.62 -3.37
C ALA A 58 1.26 -0.06 -2.05
N LEU A 59 2.35 0.71 -2.11
CA LEU A 59 2.92 1.39 -0.95
C LEU A 59 1.96 2.47 -0.41
N ASN A 60 1.33 3.26 -1.28
CA ASN A 60 0.33 4.23 -0.84
C ASN A 60 -0.87 3.55 -0.17
N THR A 61 -1.44 2.51 -0.78
CA THR A 61 -2.56 1.76 -0.19
C THR A 61 -2.16 1.08 1.13
N SER A 62 -0.93 0.58 1.25
CA SER A 62 -0.48 -0.03 2.51
C SER A 62 -0.35 0.99 3.63
N ILE A 63 0.13 2.21 3.34
CA ILE A 63 0.16 3.32 4.30
C ILE A 63 -1.26 3.66 4.75
N VAL A 64 -2.21 3.80 3.83
CA VAL A 64 -3.61 4.07 4.18
C VAL A 64 -4.17 2.97 5.09
N LEU A 65 -3.98 1.70 4.73
CA LEU A 65 -4.43 0.58 5.56
C LEU A 65 -3.73 0.51 6.92
N LEU A 66 -2.51 1.00 7.03
CA LEU A 66 -1.80 1.12 8.32
C LEU A 66 -2.41 2.23 9.18
N LEU A 67 -2.78 3.36 8.59
CA LEU A 67 -3.40 4.48 9.28
C LEU A 67 -4.85 4.19 9.70
N GLU A 68 -5.56 3.33 8.96
CA GLU A 68 -6.91 2.89 9.33
C GLU A 68 -6.95 1.88 10.49
N LYS A 69 -5.80 1.38 10.95
CA LYS A 69 -5.75 0.44 12.09
C LYS A 69 -6.20 1.12 13.37
N THR A 70 -7.02 0.42 14.15
CA THR A 70 -7.48 0.90 15.45
C THR A 70 -6.34 0.91 16.48
N ALA A 71 -6.45 1.77 17.50
CA ALA A 71 -5.49 1.80 18.62
C ALA A 71 -5.35 0.44 19.32
N ARG A 72 -6.41 -0.38 19.35
CA ARG A 72 -6.36 -1.74 19.89
C ARG A 72 -5.46 -2.66 19.05
N GLU A 73 -5.55 -2.59 17.72
CA GLU A 73 -4.72 -3.40 16.82
C GLU A 73 -3.24 -3.01 16.86
N ILE A 74 -2.93 -1.75 17.18
CA ILE A 74 -1.55 -1.24 17.27
C ILE A 74 -0.96 -1.45 18.67
N ASN A 75 -1.71 -1.09 19.72
CA ASN A 75 -1.20 -1.06 21.10
C ASN A 75 -1.41 -2.37 21.87
N GLY A 76 -2.18 -3.31 21.33
CA GLY A 76 -2.38 -4.63 21.96
C GLY A 76 -3.06 -4.59 23.33
N PHE A 77 -3.81 -3.52 23.66
CA PHE A 77 -4.44 -3.38 24.97
C PHE A 77 -5.42 -4.53 25.21
N THR A 78 -5.00 -5.48 26.05
CA THR A 78 -5.89 -6.44 26.71
C THR A 78 -6.56 -5.70 27.87
N PRO A 79 -7.90 -5.53 27.84
CA PRO A 79 -8.61 -4.99 28.98
C PRO A 79 -8.29 -5.83 30.22
N PRO A 80 -8.04 -5.21 31.37
CA PRO A 80 -7.95 -5.95 32.63
C PRO A 80 -9.18 -6.84 32.78
N PRO A 81 -9.04 -8.07 33.31
CA PRO A 81 -10.19 -8.93 33.57
C PRO A 81 -11.19 -8.15 34.44
N ALA A 82 -12.46 -8.19 34.06
CA ALA A 82 -13.51 -7.53 34.83
C ALA A 82 -13.50 -8.12 36.24
N ILE A 83 -13.19 -7.30 37.24
CA ILE A 83 -13.31 -7.69 38.64
C ILE A 83 -14.82 -7.78 38.88
N ALA A 84 -15.34 -9.01 39.02
CA ALA A 84 -16.72 -9.20 39.46
C ALA A 84 -16.87 -8.51 40.82
N PRO A 85 -17.99 -7.82 41.09
CA PRO A 85 -18.28 -7.33 42.44
C PRO A 85 -18.11 -8.49 43.41
N ASP A 86 -17.36 -8.26 44.48
CA ASP A 86 -17.16 -9.25 45.53
C ASP A 86 -18.56 -9.60 46.08
N GLU A 87 -19.07 -10.79 45.75
CA GLU A 87 -20.41 -11.26 46.16
C GLU A 87 -20.49 -11.37 47.70
N ASP A 88 -19.34 -11.33 48.38
CA ASP A 88 -19.16 -11.40 49.82
C ASP A 88 -18.85 -10.04 50.49
N ALA A 89 -18.94 -8.91 49.77
CA ALA A 89 -18.77 -7.59 50.40
C ALA A 89 -19.91 -7.31 51.39
N PRO A 90 -19.63 -7.06 52.69
CA PRO A 90 -20.67 -6.76 53.67
C PRO A 90 -21.43 -5.50 53.24
N LEU A 91 -22.76 -5.60 53.15
CA LEU A 91 -23.62 -4.44 52.97
C LEU A 91 -23.45 -3.49 54.17
N PRO A 92 -23.38 -2.16 53.94
CA PRO A 92 -23.25 -1.17 55.01
C PRO A 92 -24.46 -1.14 55.95
#